data_AF-A0A8G2BZX6-F1
#
_entry.id   AF-A0A8G2BZX6-F1
#
_cell.length_a   1.000
_cell.length_b   1.000
_cell.length_c   1.000
_cell.angle_alpha   90.00
_cell.angle_beta   90.00
_cell.angle_gamma   90.00
#
_symmetry.space_group_name_H-M   'P 1'
#
loop_
_entity.id
_entity.type
_entity.pdbx_description
1 polymer ?
#
loop_
_entity_poly.entity_id
_entity_poly.type
_entity_poly.pdbx_seq_one_letter_code
_entity_poly.pdbx_strand_id
1 'polypeptide(L)' 'MKSSTKNQTKGVYHETKGKIKETVGKIIDNPSLEAEGLAEKTAGKAQKKVGEVEKVLNE' A
#
# COMPACT_ATOMS: atom_id res chain seq x y z
N MET A 1 4.63 -10.93 42.93
CA MET A 1 4.46 -11.58 41.62
C MET A 1 3.43 -10.82 40.80
N LYS A 2 3.81 -9.64 40.31
CA LYS A 2 3.03 -8.76 39.43
C LYS A 2 3.86 -8.62 38.15
N SER A 3 3.23 -8.56 36.98
CA SER A 3 3.82 -8.20 35.67
C SER A 3 4.10 -9.32 34.64
N SER A 4 3.75 -10.59 34.86
CA SER A 4 3.92 -11.61 33.80
C SER A 4 2.74 -11.71 32.82
N THR A 5 1.49 -11.61 33.29
CA THR A 5 0.32 -11.85 32.42
C THR A 5 -0.09 -10.63 31.57
N LYS A 6 0.13 -9.40 32.06
CA LYS A 6 -0.20 -8.17 31.30
C LYS A 6 0.78 -7.89 30.14
N ASN A 7 1.95 -8.52 30.17
CA ASN A 7 2.96 -8.41 29.12
C ASN A 7 2.75 -9.41 27.98
N GLN A 8 2.12 -10.56 28.23
CA GLN A 8 1.80 -11.52 27.16
C GLN A 8 0.77 -10.97 26.17
N THR A 9 -0.27 -10.26 26.63
CA THR A 9 -1.28 -9.69 25.72
C THR A 9 -0.72 -8.54 24.88
N LYS A 10 0.15 -7.71 25.48
CA LYS A 10 0.84 -6.63 24.74
C LYS A 10 1.85 -7.19 23.73
N GLY A 11 2.54 -8.28 24.07
CA GLY A 11 3.46 -8.97 23.17
C GLY A 11 2.77 -9.57 21.94
N VAL A 12 1.68 -10.32 22.14
CA VAL A 12 0.96 -10.99 21.05
C VAL A 12 0.34 -10.00 20.06
N TYR A 13 -0.21 -8.89 20.54
CA TYR A 13 -0.74 -7.83 19.66
C TYR A 13 0.35 -7.14 18.85
N HIS A 14 1.52 -6.89 19.46
CA HIS A 14 2.64 -6.28 18.77
C HIS A 14 3.26 -7.23 17.74
N GLU A 15 3.32 -8.52 18.04
CA GLU A 15 3.83 -9.56 17.15
C GLU A 15 2.91 -9.76 15.94
N THR A 16 1.59 -9.83 16.13
CA THR A 16 0.64 -9.94 15.00
C THR A 16 0.67 -8.71 14.11
N LYS A 17 0.67 -7.51 14.69
CA LYS A 17 0.74 -6.26 13.93
C LYS A 17 2.09 -6.10 13.21
N GLY A 18 3.18 -6.49 13.86
CA GLY A 18 4.52 -6.55 13.27
C GLY A 18 4.57 -7.52 12.10
N LYS A 19 4.00 -8.72 12.25
CA LYS A 19 3.93 -9.74 11.20
C LYS A 19 3.10 -9.28 10.00
N ILE A 20 1.98 -8.59 10.22
CA ILE A 20 1.16 -8.01 9.14
C ILE A 20 1.95 -6.91 8.41
N LYS A 21 2.61 -6.00 9.14
CA LYS A 21 3.41 -4.93 8.54
C LYS A 21 4.65 -5.44 7.82
N GLU A 22 5.33 -6.45 8.34
CA GLU A 22 6.46 -7.10 7.66
C GLU A 22 5.99 -7.88 6.44
N THR A 23 4.82 -8.51 6.51
CA THR A 23 4.21 -9.20 5.36
C THR A 23 3.85 -8.19 4.26
N VAL A 24 3.17 -7.09 4.58
CA VAL A 24 2.85 -6.03 3.61
C VAL A 24 4.11 -5.31 3.11
N GLY A 25 5.08 -5.07 3.99
CA GLY A 25 6.38 -4.49 3.64
C GLY A 25 7.18 -5.37 2.68
N LYS A 26 7.23 -6.69 2.91
CA LYS A 26 7.81 -7.67 1.96
C LYS A 26 7.03 -7.79 0.66
N ILE A 27 5.71 -7.62 0.70
CA ILE A 27 4.88 -7.75 -0.50
C ILE A 27 5.11 -6.56 -1.45
N ILE A 28 5.35 -5.36 -0.90
CA ILE A 28 5.48 -4.11 -1.67
C ILE A 28 6.94 -3.78 -2.02
N ASP A 29 7.94 -4.35 -1.32
CA ASP A 29 9.38 -4.20 -1.65
C ASP A 29 9.75 -5.05 -2.87
N ASN A 30 9.11 -4.76 -3.99
CA ASN A 30 9.35 -5.40 -5.28
C ASN A 30 9.55 -4.32 -6.34
N PRO A 31 10.81 -4.07 -6.78
CA PRO A 31 11.09 -3.05 -7.77
C PRO A 31 10.33 -3.25 -9.09
N SER A 32 9.92 -4.48 -9.41
CA SER A 32 9.01 -4.77 -10.54
C SER A 32 7.58 -4.27 -10.31
N LEU A 33 7.00 -4.45 -9.12
CA LEU A 33 5.65 -3.98 -8.79
C LEU A 33 5.61 -2.45 -8.74
N GLU A 34 6.71 -1.82 -8.32
CA GLU A 34 6.88 -0.38 -8.44
C GLU A 34 6.97 0.07 -9.91
N ALA A 35 7.72 -0.63 -10.75
CA ALA A 35 7.85 -0.26 -12.16
C ALA A 35 6.54 -0.43 -12.95
N GLU A 36 5.83 -1.54 -12.74
CA GLU A 36 4.52 -1.78 -13.35
C GLU A 36 3.47 -0.81 -12.81
N GLY A 37 3.45 -0.57 -11.50
CA GLY A 37 2.59 0.44 -10.89
C GLY A 37 2.89 1.86 -11.42
N LEU A 38 4.16 2.17 -11.71
CA LEU A 38 4.55 3.43 -12.32
C LEU A 38 4.05 3.55 -13.77
N ALA A 39 4.19 2.47 -14.55
CA ALA A 39 3.72 2.43 -15.93
C ALA A 39 2.19 2.55 -16.01
N GLU A 40 1.44 1.78 -15.22
CA GLU A 40 -0.02 1.85 -15.14
C GLU A 40 -0.49 3.24 -14.68
N LYS A 41 0.17 3.82 -13.66
CA LYS A 41 -0.17 5.16 -13.18
C LYS A 41 0.09 6.23 -14.23
N THR A 42 1.12 6.05 -15.04
CA THR A 42 1.45 6.97 -16.13
C THR A 42 0.44 6.85 -17.27
N ALA A 43 0.08 5.63 -17.67
CA ALA A 43 -0.96 5.37 -18.66
C ALA A 43 -2.33 5.88 -18.22
N GLY A 44 -2.72 5.63 -16.96
CA GLY A 44 -3.97 6.12 -16.39
C GLY A 44 -4.02 7.65 -16.31
N LYS A 45 -2.90 8.32 -16.01
CA LYS A 45 -2.81 9.79 -16.09
C LYS A 45 -2.97 10.31 -17.51
N ALA A 46 -2.33 9.65 -18.48
CA ALA A 46 -2.45 10.03 -19.88
C ALA A 46 -3.90 9.90 -20.36
N GLN A 47 -4.55 8.77 -20.10
CA GLN A 47 -5.97 8.56 -20.41
C GLN A 47 -6.88 9.58 -19.72
N LYS A 48 -6.65 9.85 -18.43
CA LYS A 48 -7.46 10.82 -17.69
C LYS A 48 -7.35 12.22 -18.30
N LYS A 49 -6.15 12.62 -18.72
CA LYS A 49 -5.90 13.92 -19.33
C LYS A 49 -6.51 14.03 -20.73
N VAL A 50 -6.45 12.97 -21.51
CA VAL A 50 -7.17 12.87 -22.80
C VAL A 50 -8.67 13.00 -22.56
N GLY A 51 -9.23 12.24 -21.61
CA GLY A 51 -10.65 12.32 -21.28
C GLY A 51 -11.09 13.69 -20.75
N GLU A 52 -10.26 14.40 -19.99
CA GLU A 52 -10.54 15.78 -19.56
C GLU A 52 -10.51 16.76 -20.74
N VAL A 53 -9.59 16.60 -21.69
CA VAL A 53 -9.53 17.42 -22.91
C VAL A 53 -10.73 17.15 -23.82
N GLU A 54 -11.09 15.88 -24.04
CA GLU A 54 -12.30 15.52 -24.78
C GLU A 54 -13.56 16.07 -24.11
N LYS A 55 -13.62 16.05 -22.77
CA LYS A 55 -14.75 16.61 -22.03
C LYS A 55 -14.88 18.13 -22.20
N VAL A 56 -13.77 18.86 -22.24
CA VAL A 56 -13.75 20.32 -22.45
C VAL A 56 -14.02 20.71 -23.90
N LEU A 57 -13.60 19.88 -24.86
CA LEU A 57 -13.86 20.11 -26.29
C LEU A 57 -15.31 19.76 -26.69
N ASN A 58 -15.98 18.95 -25.88
CA ASN A 58 -17.36 18.52 -26.08
C ASN A 58 -18.36 19.25 -25.15
N GLU A 59 -17.91 20.29 -24.46
CA GLU A 59 -18.71 21.29 -23.73
C GLU A 59 -18.64 22.64 -24.48
#